data_AF-A0A7S1J1C0-F1
#
_entry.id   AF-A0A7S1J1C0-F1
#
_cell.length_a   1.000
_cell.length_b   1.000
_cell.length_c   1.000
_cell.angle_alpha   90.00
_cell.angle_beta   90.00
_cell.angle_gamma   90.00
#
_symmetry.space_group_name_H-M   'P 1'
#
loop_
_entity.id
_entity.type
_entity.pdbx_description
1 polymer ?
#
loop_
_entity_poly.entity_id
_entity_poly.type
_entity_poly.pdbx_seq_one_letter_code
_entity_poly.pdbx_strand_id
1 'polypeptide(L)'
;NPDCEDPYGLVHIDPQQRMLLQAKSRQLAPVKEYVEHFKRLIMTENEVEKNQVLERINTWDPRKLEERGFAYFGMVARPVKGEQGKYVFSKMHGEPIPFSREIGPNTPVYVTVGTNECVKDDKSEGTVRGDVGLIGRDRDTIEIRGLGALPYSRTYRIDAANSEVTMQRMLEALNNIIEGHATNQGSSGCFGLGILSSSNYIHRPILANIHESQARARAHAASMYESTLALNGELTHMARQPAPQLRGLQRSGHQVREFDKDRDLGSVARRLNRSQGEAVRKVIDGGQQLTLIQGPPGTGKTTTAVGIICGWLLKYRGNILAVAFSNQGCNNLMAGLAAKGVKVIRVGKPEKGDSDYHVDQQIETNPMEQQRRKLNQELNDLQRKRERTRGSE
;
A
#
# COMPACT_ATOMS: atom_id res chain seq x y z
N ASN A 1 31.43 -35.71 48.43
CA ASN A 1 31.82 -34.36 47.99
C ASN A 1 31.21 -34.19 46.61
N PRO A 2 30.01 -33.61 46.52
CA PRO A 2 29.26 -33.56 45.28
C PRO A 2 29.81 -32.45 44.38
N ASP A 3 29.68 -32.71 43.09
CA ASP A 3 29.97 -31.85 41.97
C ASP A 3 29.26 -30.50 42.10
N CYS A 4 30.05 -29.42 42.14
CA CYS A 4 29.54 -28.07 41.92
C CYS A 4 29.30 -27.89 40.41
N GLU A 5 28.06 -28.11 39.99
CA GLU A 5 27.52 -27.54 38.76
C GLU A 5 27.51 -26.00 38.90
N ASP A 6 28.15 -25.31 37.96
CA ASP A 6 27.99 -23.87 37.77
C ASP A 6 26.55 -23.60 37.29
N PRO A 7 25.68 -22.93 38.07
CA PRO A 7 24.26 -22.79 37.77
C PRO A 7 23.95 -21.70 36.72
N TYR A 8 24.98 -21.04 36.17
CA TYR A 8 24.80 -20.04 35.13
C TYR A 8 25.65 -20.43 33.93
N GLY A 9 25.08 -21.24 33.02
CA GLY A 9 25.65 -21.56 31.71
C GLY A 9 25.91 -20.32 30.85
N LEU A 10 26.94 -19.55 31.22
CA LEU A 10 27.50 -18.47 30.43
C LEU A 10 28.31 -19.16 29.34
N VAL A 11 27.68 -19.30 28.18
CA VAL A 11 28.35 -19.66 26.93
C VAL A 11 29.67 -18.88 26.87
N HIS A 12 30.81 -19.59 26.92
CA HIS A 12 32.12 -19.00 26.73
C HIS A 12 32.21 -18.51 25.27
N ILE A 13 31.73 -17.28 25.03
CA ILE A 13 31.86 -16.63 23.72
C ILE A 13 33.33 -16.23 23.56
N ASP A 14 33.99 -16.83 22.59
CA ASP A 14 35.36 -16.53 22.17
C ASP A 14 35.58 -14.99 22.06
N PRO A 15 36.67 -14.43 22.62
CA PRO A 15 37.04 -13.02 22.46
C PRO A 15 36.95 -12.48 21.03
N GLN A 16 37.31 -13.28 20.01
CA GLN A 16 37.16 -12.86 18.61
C GLN A 16 35.69 -12.78 18.19
N GLN A 17 34.86 -13.73 18.63
CA GLN A 17 33.41 -13.69 18.43
C GLN A 17 32.76 -12.52 19.17
N ARG A 18 33.20 -12.19 20.40
CA ARG A 18 32.74 -11.00 21.14
C ARG A 18 33.09 -9.71 20.39
N MET A 19 34.29 -9.61 19.83
CA MET A 19 34.73 -8.43 19.09
C MET A 19 33.92 -8.27 17.78
N LEU A 20 33.64 -9.37 17.07
CA LEU A 20 32.76 -9.40 15.91
C LEU A 20 31.31 -9.02 16.27
N LEU A 21 30.78 -9.52 17.38
CA LEU A 21 29.44 -9.17 17.88
C LEU A 21 29.35 -7.70 18.30
N GLN A 22 30.38 -7.15 18.93
CA GLN A 22 30.45 -5.73 19.29
C GLN A 22 30.57 -4.83 18.05
N ALA A 23 31.38 -5.22 17.06
CA ALA A 23 31.50 -4.49 15.79
C ALA A 23 30.19 -4.52 14.99
N LYS A 24 29.52 -5.67 14.93
CA LYS A 24 28.17 -5.81 14.34
C LYS A 24 27.15 -4.95 15.08
N SER A 25 27.17 -4.94 16.42
CA SER A 25 26.27 -4.14 17.25
C SER A 25 26.47 -2.64 17.03
N ARG A 26 27.71 -2.18 16.84
CA ARG A 26 28.03 -0.76 16.54
C ARG A 26 27.55 -0.33 15.15
N GLN A 27 27.61 -1.21 14.15
CA GLN A 27 27.08 -0.91 12.81
C GLN A 27 25.55 -0.92 12.75
N LEU A 28 24.90 -1.74 13.59
CA LEU A 28 23.43 -1.85 13.62
C LEU A 28 22.74 -0.78 14.48
N ALA A 29 23.46 -0.15 15.41
CA ALA A 29 22.89 0.82 16.33
C ALA A 29 22.20 2.03 15.65
N PRO A 30 22.80 2.69 14.63
CA PRO A 30 22.15 3.83 13.96
C PRO A 30 20.88 3.42 13.18
N VAL A 31 20.88 2.21 12.61
CA VAL A 31 19.73 1.66 11.87
C VAL A 31 18.59 1.33 12.82
N LYS A 32 18.89 0.74 13.99
CA LYS A 32 17.89 0.50 15.04
C LYS A 32 17.30 1.81 15.55
N GLU A 33 18.13 2.82 15.82
CA GLU A 33 17.63 4.13 16.27
C GLU A 33 16.71 4.78 15.21
N TYR A 34 17.09 4.71 13.93
CA TYR A 34 16.26 5.18 12.82
C TYR A 34 14.90 4.46 12.79
N VAL A 35 14.90 3.12 12.88
CA VAL A 35 13.66 2.33 12.83
C VAL A 35 12.77 2.64 14.03
N GLU A 36 13.31 2.66 15.25
CA GLU A 36 12.53 2.97 16.45
C GLU A 36 12.01 4.41 16.46
N HIS A 37 12.74 5.35 15.86
CA HIS A 37 12.24 6.71 15.66
C HIS A 37 11.01 6.72 14.74
N PHE A 38 11.09 6.12 13.55
CA PHE A 38 9.97 6.14 12.60
C PHE A 38 8.79 5.26 13.04
N LYS A 39 9.03 4.14 13.75
CA LYS A 39 7.96 3.35 14.36
C LYS A 39 7.11 4.19 15.31
N ARG A 40 7.75 4.95 16.20
CA ARG A 40 7.05 5.86 17.12
C ARG A 40 6.23 6.89 16.37
N LEU A 41 6.81 7.55 15.36
CA LEU A 41 6.08 8.54 14.55
C LEU A 41 4.86 7.95 13.84
N ILE A 42 5.02 6.78 13.23
CA ILE A 42 3.93 6.08 12.52
C ILE A 42 2.81 5.68 13.49
N MET A 43 3.16 5.17 14.66
CA MET A 43 2.18 4.80 15.69
C MET A 43 1.43 6.03 16.21
N THR A 44 2.14 7.11 16.51
CA THR A 44 1.53 8.38 16.96
C THR A 44 0.60 8.97 15.88
N GLU A 45 1.00 8.96 14.61
CA GLU A 45 0.14 9.44 13.51
C GLU A 45 -1.16 8.62 13.43
N ASN A 46 -1.07 7.29 13.49
CA ASN A 46 -2.24 6.42 13.46
C ASN A 46 -3.15 6.59 14.68
N GLU A 47 -2.57 6.79 15.88
CA GLU A 47 -3.34 7.11 17.09
C GLU A 47 -4.10 8.44 16.95
N VAL A 48 -3.44 9.47 16.41
CA VAL A 48 -4.08 10.77 16.15
C VAL A 48 -5.20 10.63 15.11
N GLU A 49 -4.96 9.94 14.00
CA GLU A 49 -5.98 9.70 12.97
C GLU A 49 -7.18 8.95 13.54
N LYS A 50 -6.93 7.89 14.31
CA LYS A 50 -7.98 7.12 15.00
C LYS A 50 -8.79 7.99 15.95
N ASN A 51 -8.13 8.81 16.77
CA ASN A 51 -8.81 9.70 17.71
C ASN A 51 -9.67 10.74 16.99
N GLN A 52 -9.19 11.30 15.88
CA GLN A 52 -9.97 12.24 15.05
C GLN A 52 -11.21 11.56 14.45
N VAL A 53 -11.09 10.29 14.02
CA VAL A 53 -12.22 9.51 13.51
C VAL A 53 -13.25 9.27 14.62
N LEU A 54 -12.82 8.82 15.80
CA LEU A 54 -13.72 8.56 16.94
C LEU A 54 -14.39 9.84 17.44
N GLU A 55 -13.64 10.94 17.56
CA GLU A 55 -14.18 12.25 17.91
C GLU A 55 -15.25 12.67 16.90
N ARG A 56 -14.98 12.54 15.60
CA ARG A 56 -15.95 12.86 14.54
C ARG A 56 -17.22 12.02 14.65
N ILE A 57 -17.09 10.70 14.84
CA ILE A 57 -18.23 9.77 14.96
C ILE A 57 -19.14 10.15 16.14
N ASN A 58 -18.56 10.65 17.23
CA ASN A 58 -19.25 10.91 18.48
C ASN A 58 -19.77 12.35 18.65
N THR A 59 -19.14 13.32 18.00
CA THR A 59 -19.44 14.75 18.20
C THR A 59 -20.24 15.38 17.07
N TRP A 60 -20.15 14.85 15.84
CA TRP A 60 -20.86 15.44 14.71
C TRP A 60 -22.32 15.02 14.69
N ASP A 61 -23.17 15.92 14.21
CA ASP A 61 -24.58 15.64 13.97
C ASP A 61 -24.74 14.44 12.99
N PRO A 62 -25.63 13.48 13.26
CA PRO A 62 -25.84 12.30 12.42
C PRO A 62 -26.19 12.62 10.96
N ARG A 63 -27.00 13.65 10.70
CA ARG A 63 -27.35 14.03 9.32
C ARG A 63 -26.13 14.55 8.60
N LYS A 64 -25.31 15.37 9.28
CA LYS A 64 -24.04 15.88 8.73
C LYS A 64 -23.06 14.75 8.41
N LEU A 65 -23.00 13.69 9.23
CA LEU A 65 -22.16 12.52 8.96
C LEU A 65 -22.63 11.77 7.71
N GLU A 66 -23.94 11.57 7.56
CA GLU A 66 -24.54 10.87 6.42
C GLU A 66 -24.44 11.67 5.12
N GLU A 67 -24.75 12.96 5.14
CA GLU A 67 -24.64 13.86 3.99
C GLU A 67 -23.21 13.94 3.44
N ARG A 68 -22.21 13.90 4.34
CA ARG A 68 -20.80 13.88 3.97
C ARG A 68 -20.26 12.48 3.66
N GLY A 69 -21.09 11.45 3.86
CA GLY A 69 -20.73 10.06 3.59
C GLY A 69 -19.73 9.45 4.57
N PHE A 70 -19.60 10.00 5.78
CA PHE A 70 -18.77 9.43 6.83
C PHE A 70 -19.46 8.29 7.59
N ALA A 71 -20.79 8.25 7.56
CA ALA A 71 -21.57 7.21 8.21
C ALA A 71 -22.84 6.87 7.41
N TYR A 72 -23.31 5.63 7.55
CA TYR A 72 -24.60 5.17 7.07
C TYR A 72 -25.43 4.62 8.22
N PHE A 73 -26.65 5.12 8.36
CA PHE A 73 -27.55 4.80 9.47
C PHE A 73 -28.66 3.85 9.01
N GLY A 74 -29.22 3.05 9.93
CA GLY A 74 -30.41 2.23 9.62
C GLY A 74 -30.12 1.12 8.60
N MET A 75 -28.93 0.53 8.65
CA MET A 75 -28.49 -0.52 7.73
C MET A 75 -28.98 -1.89 8.20
N VAL A 76 -29.44 -2.73 7.27
CA VAL A 76 -29.84 -4.11 7.53
C VAL A 76 -28.80 -5.03 6.92
N ALA A 77 -28.24 -5.94 7.74
CA ALA A 77 -27.22 -6.89 7.32
C ALA A 77 -27.81 -8.24 6.90
N ARG A 78 -27.30 -8.83 5.82
CA ARG A 78 -27.58 -10.21 5.41
C ARG A 78 -26.26 -10.96 5.20
N PRO A 79 -26.05 -12.14 5.81
CA PRO A 79 -24.84 -12.91 5.61
C PRO A 79 -24.74 -13.44 4.17
N VAL A 80 -23.54 -13.48 3.62
CA VAL A 80 -23.27 -14.08 2.30
C VAL A 80 -23.12 -15.59 2.44
N LYS A 81 -23.91 -16.36 1.70
CA LYS A 81 -23.85 -17.83 1.73
C LYS A 81 -22.47 -18.31 1.27
N GLY A 82 -21.81 -19.12 2.09
CA GLY A 82 -20.52 -19.75 1.75
C GLY A 82 -19.28 -18.91 2.06
N GLU A 83 -19.41 -17.67 2.52
CA GLU A 83 -18.29 -16.81 2.92
C GLU A 83 -18.47 -16.33 4.37
N GLN A 84 -17.74 -16.95 5.31
CA GLN A 84 -17.80 -16.55 6.72
C GLN A 84 -17.26 -15.13 6.91
N GLY A 85 -17.88 -14.36 7.82
CA GLY A 85 -17.44 -12.98 8.13
C GLY A 85 -17.77 -11.95 7.06
N LYS A 86 -18.64 -12.30 6.10
CA LYS A 86 -19.04 -11.43 5.00
C LYS A 86 -20.55 -11.18 5.00
N TYR A 87 -20.90 -9.90 4.91
CA TYR A 87 -22.27 -9.44 4.98
C TYR A 87 -22.56 -8.41 3.88
N VAL A 88 -23.78 -8.42 3.38
CA VAL A 88 -24.32 -7.38 2.49
C VAL A 88 -25.27 -6.53 3.32
N PHE A 89 -25.04 -5.22 3.29
CA PHE A 89 -25.85 -4.23 3.97
C PHE A 89 -26.68 -3.44 2.96
N SER A 90 -27.91 -3.12 3.35
CA SER A 90 -28.84 -2.29 2.59
C SER A 90 -29.62 -1.40 3.55
N LYS A 91 -30.14 -0.26 3.09
CA LYS A 91 -30.97 0.61 3.92
C LYS A 91 -32.30 -0.05 4.28
N MET A 92 -32.75 0.10 5.52
CA MET A 92 -33.98 -0.53 6.02
C MET A 92 -35.22 -0.19 5.20
N HIS A 93 -35.35 1.04 4.73
CA HIS A 93 -36.48 1.50 3.91
C HIS A 93 -36.21 1.45 2.40
N GLY A 94 -35.12 0.80 1.98
CA GLY A 94 -34.80 0.63 0.57
C GLY A 94 -34.32 1.89 -0.15
N GLU A 95 -34.05 2.99 0.56
CA GLU A 95 -33.41 4.15 -0.04
C GLU A 95 -31.98 3.82 -0.53
N PRO A 96 -31.50 4.49 -1.59
CA PRO A 96 -30.14 4.31 -2.04
C PRO A 96 -29.15 4.82 -0.99
N ILE A 97 -28.04 4.10 -0.82
CA ILE A 97 -26.91 4.51 0.01
C ILE A 97 -26.31 5.79 -0.59
N PRO A 98 -26.15 6.86 0.21
CA PRO A 98 -25.57 8.12 -0.26
C PRO A 98 -24.20 7.92 -0.92
N PHE A 99 -23.85 8.81 -1.85
CA PHE A 99 -22.48 8.83 -2.36
C PHE A 99 -21.52 9.20 -1.24
N SER A 100 -20.46 8.41 -1.10
CA SER A 100 -19.33 8.80 -0.27
C SER A 100 -18.02 8.73 -1.04
N ARG A 101 -17.14 9.70 -0.77
CA ARG A 101 -15.71 9.61 -1.13
C ARG A 101 -14.90 8.90 -0.06
N GLU A 102 -15.44 8.84 1.15
CA GLU A 102 -14.78 8.36 2.36
C GLU A 102 -14.99 6.84 2.49
N ILE A 103 -16.24 6.37 2.30
CA ILE A 103 -16.60 4.95 2.32
C ILE A 103 -16.66 4.44 0.88
N GLY A 104 -15.55 3.86 0.42
CA GLY A 104 -15.40 3.23 -0.89
C GLY A 104 -14.87 1.80 -0.78
N PRO A 105 -14.66 1.11 -1.90
CA PRO A 105 -14.04 -0.21 -1.91
C PRO A 105 -12.68 -0.23 -1.20
N ASN A 106 -12.48 -1.18 -0.29
CA ASN A 106 -11.34 -1.34 0.61
C ASN A 106 -11.14 -0.22 1.64
N THR A 107 -12.16 0.62 1.86
CA THR A 107 -12.15 1.48 3.04
C THR A 107 -12.47 0.61 4.27
N PRO A 108 -11.68 0.70 5.34
CA PRO A 108 -12.03 0.09 6.62
C PRO A 108 -13.20 0.83 7.26
N VAL A 109 -14.10 0.11 7.90
CA VAL A 109 -15.30 0.65 8.52
C VAL A 109 -15.57 0.00 9.88
N TYR A 110 -16.20 0.75 10.76
CA TYR A 110 -16.83 0.23 11.97
C TYR A 110 -18.29 -0.11 11.65
N VAL A 111 -18.73 -1.28 12.08
CA VAL A 111 -20.12 -1.72 12.03
C VAL A 111 -20.62 -1.86 13.47
N THR A 112 -21.57 -1.02 13.85
CA THR A 112 -22.09 -0.95 15.21
C THR A 112 -23.56 -1.36 15.22
N VAL A 113 -23.95 -2.10 16.27
CA VAL A 113 -25.34 -2.45 16.54
C VAL A 113 -26.17 -1.19 16.78
N GLY A 114 -27.40 -1.18 16.28
CA GLY A 114 -28.32 -0.06 16.47
C GLY A 114 -28.17 1.04 15.42
N THR A 115 -29.11 1.99 15.44
CA THR A 115 -29.12 3.12 14.48
C THR A 115 -28.37 4.33 15.05
N ASN A 116 -28.53 4.65 16.34
CA ASN A 116 -27.96 5.86 16.96
C ASN A 116 -26.89 5.56 18.01
N GLU A 117 -26.37 4.33 18.07
CA GLU A 117 -25.31 4.00 19.01
C GLU A 117 -23.99 4.66 18.59
N CYS A 118 -23.26 5.15 19.59
CA CYS A 118 -21.99 5.84 19.43
C CYS A 118 -20.83 4.85 19.60
N VAL A 119 -19.84 4.89 18.71
CA VAL A 119 -18.61 4.07 18.81
C VAL A 119 -17.71 4.68 19.88
N LYS A 120 -17.57 4.00 21.03
CA LYS A 120 -16.68 4.50 22.09
C LYS A 120 -15.22 4.08 21.87
N ASP A 121 -15.01 2.88 21.33
CA ASP A 121 -13.70 2.30 20.99
C ASP A 121 -13.85 1.07 20.05
N ASP A 122 -12.73 0.58 19.50
CA ASP A 122 -12.68 -0.63 18.64
C ASP A 122 -13.07 -1.93 19.37
N LYS A 123 -13.37 -1.85 20.67
CA LYS A 123 -13.73 -2.97 21.56
C LYS A 123 -15.11 -2.79 22.20
N SER A 124 -15.87 -1.80 21.75
CA SER A 124 -17.17 -1.48 22.32
C SER A 124 -18.09 -2.67 22.13
N GLU A 125 -18.82 -3.07 23.17
CA GLU A 125 -19.88 -4.08 23.04
C GLU A 125 -20.78 -3.70 21.85
N GLY A 126 -20.86 -4.57 20.85
CA GLY A 126 -21.68 -4.34 19.66
C GLY A 126 -20.99 -3.67 18.46
N THR A 127 -19.71 -3.29 18.52
CA THR A 127 -18.97 -2.76 17.36
C THR A 127 -17.96 -3.77 16.80
N VAL A 128 -17.96 -3.96 15.48
CA VAL A 128 -17.03 -4.83 14.77
C VAL A 128 -16.41 -4.09 13.60
N ARG A 129 -15.10 -4.25 13.38
CA ARG A 129 -14.40 -3.65 12.25
C ARG A 129 -14.38 -4.58 11.05
N GLY A 130 -14.50 -4.01 9.85
CA GLY A 130 -14.40 -4.75 8.60
C GLY A 130 -13.94 -3.88 7.44
N ASP A 131 -13.81 -4.49 6.27
CA ASP A 131 -13.39 -3.81 5.04
C ASP A 131 -14.50 -3.82 4.01
N VAL A 132 -14.77 -2.67 3.41
CA VAL A 132 -15.74 -2.56 2.33
C VAL A 132 -15.26 -3.38 1.12
N GLY A 133 -16.09 -4.31 0.68
CA GLY A 133 -15.90 -5.09 -0.54
C GLY A 133 -16.40 -4.32 -1.77
N LEU A 134 -17.54 -4.76 -2.29
CA LEU A 134 -18.21 -4.17 -3.43
C LEU A 134 -19.35 -3.25 -3.00
N ILE A 135 -19.55 -2.16 -3.73
CA ILE A 135 -20.74 -1.31 -3.63
C ILE A 135 -21.60 -1.58 -4.87
N GLY A 136 -22.89 -1.87 -4.66
CA GLY A 136 -23.85 -2.13 -5.71
C GLY A 136 -23.90 -0.99 -6.73
N ARG A 137 -24.18 -1.31 -8.00
CA ARG A 137 -24.16 -0.31 -9.10
C ARG A 137 -25.14 0.84 -8.83
N ASP A 138 -26.31 0.50 -8.31
CA ASP A 138 -27.38 1.44 -7.98
C ASP A 138 -27.27 1.95 -6.54
N ARG A 139 -26.18 1.59 -5.82
CA ARG A 139 -25.95 1.89 -4.40
C ARG A 139 -27.07 1.41 -3.49
N ASP A 140 -27.78 0.37 -3.89
CA ASP A 140 -28.75 -0.33 -3.05
C ASP A 140 -28.08 -1.13 -1.93
N THR A 141 -26.82 -1.55 -2.17
CA THR A 141 -26.10 -2.50 -1.34
C THR A 141 -24.63 -2.12 -1.15
N ILE A 142 -24.09 -2.45 0.03
CA ILE A 142 -22.66 -2.41 0.33
C ILE A 142 -22.25 -3.72 0.99
N GLU A 143 -21.24 -4.37 0.43
CA GLU A 143 -20.64 -5.59 0.97
C GLU A 143 -19.52 -5.22 1.93
N ILE A 144 -19.47 -5.85 3.11
CA ILE A 144 -18.38 -5.70 4.07
C ILE A 144 -17.87 -7.08 4.47
N ARG A 145 -16.54 -7.23 4.52
CA ARG A 145 -15.81 -8.46 4.81
C ARG A 145 -15.03 -8.31 6.12
N GLY A 146 -14.62 -9.43 6.70
CA GLY A 146 -13.77 -9.45 7.90
C GLY A 146 -14.53 -9.20 9.21
N LEU A 147 -15.87 -9.22 9.20
CA LEU A 147 -16.72 -8.91 10.36
C LEU A 147 -16.91 -10.07 11.34
N GLY A 148 -16.31 -11.25 11.10
CA GLY A 148 -16.55 -12.43 11.94
C GLY A 148 -18.05 -12.72 12.14
N ALA A 149 -18.48 -13.01 13.36
CA ALA A 149 -19.89 -13.12 13.71
C ALA A 149 -20.43 -11.76 14.18
N LEU A 150 -21.33 -11.15 13.39
CA LEU A 150 -22.00 -9.92 13.81
C LEU A 150 -23.00 -10.19 14.94
N PRO A 151 -23.00 -9.36 16.01
CA PRO A 151 -24.06 -9.39 17.02
C PRO A 151 -25.43 -9.12 16.38
N TYR A 152 -26.46 -9.83 16.82
CA TYR A 152 -27.80 -9.71 16.23
C TYR A 152 -28.41 -8.34 16.53
N SER A 153 -28.86 -7.65 15.48
CA SER A 153 -29.59 -6.40 15.58
C SER A 153 -30.57 -6.25 14.41
N ARG A 154 -31.64 -5.49 14.62
CA ARG A 154 -32.56 -5.10 13.54
C ARG A 154 -31.91 -4.12 12.56
N THR A 155 -31.05 -3.25 13.07
CA THR A 155 -30.36 -2.21 12.29
C THR A 155 -28.92 -2.08 12.77
N TYR A 156 -28.06 -1.66 11.86
CA TYR A 156 -26.66 -1.37 12.10
C TYR A 156 -26.34 0.04 11.61
N ARG A 157 -25.29 0.61 12.20
CA ARG A 157 -24.63 1.83 11.75
C ARG A 157 -23.27 1.44 11.17
N ILE A 158 -22.87 2.09 10.08
CA ILE A 158 -21.57 1.87 9.43
C ILE A 158 -20.83 3.21 9.42
N ASP A 159 -19.66 3.30 10.05
CA ASP A 159 -18.83 4.51 10.07
C ASP A 159 -17.48 4.28 9.38
N ALA A 160 -16.95 5.29 8.68
CA ALA A 160 -15.61 5.26 8.12
C ALA A 160 -14.54 5.16 9.22
N ALA A 161 -13.64 4.18 9.13
CA ALA A 161 -12.53 3.97 10.06
C ALA A 161 -11.18 4.46 9.50
N ASN A 162 -10.18 4.59 10.36
CA ASN A 162 -8.79 4.86 9.95
C ASN A 162 -8.16 3.62 9.27
N SER A 163 -7.15 3.82 8.42
CA SER A 163 -6.49 2.73 7.67
C SER A 163 -5.26 2.17 8.39
N GLU A 164 -5.45 1.09 9.14
CA GLU A 164 -4.33 0.40 9.80
C GLU A 164 -3.45 -0.39 8.85
N VAL A 165 -3.97 -0.81 7.69
CA VAL A 165 -3.21 -1.58 6.70
C VAL A 165 -1.99 -0.79 6.22
N THR A 166 -2.13 0.52 6.05
CA THR A 166 -1.03 1.40 5.65
C THR A 166 0.03 1.45 6.74
N MET A 167 -0.38 1.66 7.99
CA MET A 167 0.51 1.64 9.15
C MET A 167 1.26 0.31 9.26
N GLN A 168 0.53 -0.81 9.21
CA GLN A 168 1.11 -2.16 9.30
C GLN A 168 2.15 -2.41 8.22
N ARG A 169 1.87 -2.05 6.97
CA ARG A 169 2.84 -2.18 5.85
C ARG A 169 4.09 -1.34 6.06
N MET A 170 3.96 -0.12 6.60
CA MET A 170 5.11 0.72 6.92
C MET A 170 5.93 0.13 8.07
N LEU A 171 5.29 -0.37 9.13
CA LEU A 171 5.96 -1.03 10.25
C LEU A 171 6.67 -2.32 9.81
N GLU A 172 6.02 -3.12 8.97
CA GLU A 172 6.60 -4.33 8.38
C GLU A 172 7.80 -3.99 7.50
N ALA A 173 7.72 -2.94 6.67
CA ALA A 173 8.85 -2.45 5.90
C ALA A 173 10.03 -2.04 6.81
N LEU A 174 9.77 -1.37 7.93
CA LEU A 174 10.79 -1.01 8.92
C LEU A 174 11.38 -2.23 9.66
N ASN A 175 10.58 -3.27 9.92
CA ASN A 175 11.08 -4.51 10.50
C ASN A 175 11.95 -5.29 9.49
N ASN A 176 11.52 -5.34 8.23
CA ASN A 176 12.28 -5.94 7.13
C ASN A 176 13.64 -5.25 6.92
N ILE A 177 13.73 -3.95 7.23
CA ILE A 177 15.00 -3.21 7.27
C ILE A 177 15.95 -3.81 8.32
N ILE A 178 15.46 -4.14 9.51
CA ILE A 178 16.26 -4.75 10.59
C ILE A 178 16.62 -6.21 10.26
N GLU A 179 15.66 -7.00 9.77
CA GLU A 179 15.82 -8.43 9.52
C GLU A 179 16.69 -8.73 8.30
N GLY A 180 16.56 -7.94 7.23
CA GLY A 180 17.43 -8.02 6.05
C GLY A 180 18.90 -7.68 6.36
N HIS A 181 19.14 -6.97 7.46
CA HIS A 181 20.46 -6.75 8.01
C HIS A 181 21.00 -7.93 8.84
N ALA A 182 20.11 -8.68 9.50
CA ALA A 182 20.45 -9.74 10.46
C ALA A 182 20.65 -11.12 9.82
N THR A 183 19.90 -11.46 8.76
CA THR A 183 19.83 -12.79 8.10
C THR A 183 21.03 -13.15 7.21
N ASN A 184 22.14 -12.44 7.36
CA ASN A 184 23.22 -12.45 6.39
C ASN A 184 24.18 -13.65 6.49
N GLN A 185 23.82 -14.76 7.13
CA GLN A 185 24.60 -16.01 7.11
C GLN A 185 23.71 -17.25 7.16
N GLY A 186 23.45 -17.84 5.99
CA GLY A 186 23.04 -19.24 5.88
C GLY A 186 21.53 -19.52 5.81
N SER A 187 20.87 -19.14 4.72
CA SER A 187 19.77 -19.93 4.14
C SER A 187 19.29 -19.28 2.83
N SER A 188 19.39 -20.05 1.75
CA SER A 188 18.75 -19.76 0.47
C SER A 188 17.24 -19.94 0.63
N GLY A 189 16.55 -18.93 1.16
CA GLY A 189 15.10 -19.06 1.34
C GLY A 189 14.46 -17.96 2.16
N CYS A 190 14.51 -16.71 1.71
CA CYS A 190 13.46 -15.75 2.06
C CYS A 190 13.33 -14.68 0.98
N PHE A 191 12.14 -14.59 0.37
CA PHE A 191 11.75 -13.61 -0.65
C PHE A 191 11.50 -12.21 -0.03
N GLY A 192 12.38 -11.76 0.86
CA GLY A 192 12.37 -10.38 1.33
C GLY A 192 13.01 -9.49 0.27
N LEU A 193 12.42 -8.32 -0.01
CA LEU A 193 12.87 -7.34 -1.00
C LEU A 193 14.31 -6.81 -0.77
N GLY A 194 15.01 -7.27 0.27
CA GLY A 194 16.46 -7.17 0.42
C GLY A 194 16.99 -5.74 0.33
N ILE A 195 16.16 -4.72 0.55
CA ILE A 195 16.47 -3.31 0.24
C ILE A 195 17.73 -2.85 0.99
N LEU A 196 18.04 -3.50 2.12
CA LEU A 196 19.18 -3.21 2.98
C LEU A 196 20.13 -4.39 3.20
N SER A 197 20.10 -5.43 2.36
CA SER A 197 21.15 -6.45 2.42
C SER A 197 22.50 -5.82 2.04
N SER A 198 23.61 -6.36 2.56
CA SER A 198 24.95 -5.92 2.14
C SER A 198 25.26 -6.19 0.66
N SER A 199 24.45 -7.04 0.01
CA SER A 199 24.44 -7.28 -1.44
C SER A 199 23.62 -6.24 -2.22
N ASN A 200 22.91 -5.33 -1.56
CA ASN A 200 22.11 -4.30 -2.19
C ASN A 200 22.78 -2.92 -2.11
N TYR A 201 22.97 -2.31 -3.28
CA TYR A 201 23.80 -1.12 -3.45
C TYR A 201 23.18 0.15 -2.86
N ILE A 202 21.88 0.16 -2.56
CA ILE A 202 21.17 1.36 -2.08
C ILE A 202 21.30 1.54 -0.55
N HIS A 203 21.60 0.47 0.18
CA HIS A 203 21.81 0.48 1.63
C HIS A 203 22.78 1.58 2.08
N ARG A 204 23.96 1.63 1.43
CA ARG A 204 25.04 2.52 1.83
C ARG A 204 24.68 3.99 1.60
N PRO A 205 24.17 4.42 0.43
CA PRO A 205 23.68 5.79 0.24
C PRO A 205 22.60 6.24 1.24
N ILE A 206 21.69 5.34 1.65
CA ILE A 206 20.59 5.70 2.56
C ILE A 206 21.06 5.72 4.02
N LEU A 207 21.86 4.74 4.45
CA LEU A 207 22.18 4.55 5.87
C LEU A 207 23.55 5.07 6.31
N ALA A 208 24.52 5.29 5.41
CA ALA A 208 25.90 5.60 5.79
C ALA A 208 26.05 6.87 6.64
N ASN A 209 25.16 7.85 6.47
CA ASN A 209 25.23 9.16 7.13
C ASN A 209 23.97 9.47 7.95
N ILE A 210 23.30 8.46 8.54
CA ILE A 210 22.05 8.70 9.30
C ILE A 210 22.26 9.74 10.41
N HIS A 211 23.30 9.62 11.23
CA HIS A 211 23.51 10.55 12.34
C HIS A 211 23.73 12.00 11.87
N GLU A 212 24.55 12.19 10.84
CA GLU A 212 24.81 13.51 10.28
C GLU A 212 23.55 14.09 9.62
N SER A 213 22.80 13.25 8.89
CA SER A 213 21.54 13.63 8.26
C SER A 213 20.46 13.96 9.30
N GLN A 214 20.38 13.21 10.39
CA GLN A 214 19.47 13.47 11.52
C GLN A 214 19.84 14.77 12.24
N ALA A 215 21.12 15.05 12.47
CA ALA A 215 21.57 16.29 13.06
C ALA A 215 21.17 17.50 12.20
N ARG A 216 21.41 17.42 10.88
CA ARG A 216 20.98 18.46 9.93
C ARG A 216 19.45 18.59 9.88
N ALA A 217 18.71 17.49 9.89
CA ALA A 217 17.24 17.50 9.87
C ALA A 217 16.67 18.14 11.15
N ARG A 218 17.23 17.83 12.32
CA ARG A 218 16.84 18.45 13.61
C ARG A 218 17.13 19.95 13.63
N ALA A 219 18.30 20.37 13.14
CA ALA A 219 18.64 21.79 13.02
C ALA A 219 17.67 22.52 12.08
N HIS A 220 17.34 21.92 10.94
CA HIS A 220 16.38 22.47 9.99
C HIS A 220 14.94 22.48 10.53
N ALA A 221 14.53 21.45 11.28
CA ALA A 221 13.22 21.41 11.92
C ALA A 221 13.08 22.50 12.99
N ALA A 222 14.13 22.74 13.78
CA ALA A 222 14.17 23.83 14.75
C ALA A 222 14.04 25.21 14.06
N SER A 223 14.77 25.44 12.97
CA SER A 223 14.66 26.70 12.20
C SER A 223 13.32 26.86 11.50
N MET A 224 12.71 25.75 11.04
CA MET A 224 11.36 25.76 10.48
C MET A 224 10.33 26.12 11.53
N TYR A 225 10.42 25.55 12.75
CA TYR A 225 9.48 25.84 13.84
C TYR A 225 9.49 27.33 14.20
N GLU A 226 10.68 27.93 14.30
CA GLU A 226 10.87 29.38 14.48
C GLU A 226 10.26 30.20 13.31
N SER A 227 10.41 29.72 12.08
CA SER A 227 9.85 30.38 10.88
C SER A 227 8.32 30.27 10.80
N THR A 228 7.73 29.12 11.14
CA THR A 228 6.26 28.92 11.17
C THR A 228 5.58 29.73 12.26
N LEU A 229 6.23 29.93 13.41
CA LEU A 229 5.73 30.85 14.46
C LEU A 229 5.70 32.30 13.99
N ALA A 230 6.64 32.72 13.14
CA ALA A 230 6.66 34.05 12.52
C ALA A 230 5.61 34.21 11.40
N LEU A 231 5.27 33.13 10.70
CA LEU A 231 4.30 33.12 9.57
C LEU A 231 2.83 32.99 10.00
N ASN A 232 2.53 32.52 11.21
CA ASN A 232 1.13 32.39 11.69
C ASN A 232 0.41 33.74 11.89
N GLY A 233 1.08 34.88 11.70
CA GLY A 233 0.47 36.21 11.65
C GLY A 233 -0.04 36.63 10.27
N GLU A 234 0.39 35.99 9.19
CA GLU A 234 0.08 36.39 7.81
C GLU A 234 0.04 35.14 6.93
N LEU A 235 -1.14 34.58 6.65
CA LEU A 235 -1.50 33.80 5.43
C LEU A 235 -2.79 33.00 5.66
N THR A 236 -3.93 33.71 5.59
CA THR A 236 -5.16 33.11 5.05
C THR A 236 -5.20 33.40 3.55
N HIS A 237 -5.64 32.41 2.76
CA HIS A 237 -5.78 32.41 1.29
C HIS A 237 -4.58 32.00 0.45
N MET A 238 -4.41 30.69 0.26
CA MET A 238 -4.09 30.13 -1.07
C MET A 238 -4.89 28.85 -1.31
N ALA A 239 -5.93 29.00 -2.13
CA ALA A 239 -6.84 27.92 -2.52
C ALA A 239 -6.14 26.90 -3.43
N ARG A 240 -6.42 25.62 -3.18
CA ARG A 240 -6.09 24.48 -4.05
C ARG A 240 -6.78 24.66 -5.40
N GLN A 241 -6.02 24.78 -6.49
CA GLN A 241 -6.57 24.63 -7.84
C GLN A 241 -6.64 23.14 -8.21
N PRO A 242 -7.76 22.65 -8.77
CA PRO A 242 -7.87 21.28 -9.24
C PRO A 242 -7.04 21.07 -10.51
N ALA A 243 -6.42 19.90 -10.61
CA ALA A 243 -5.68 19.47 -11.79
C ALA A 243 -6.61 19.32 -13.02
N PRO A 244 -6.11 19.59 -14.24
CA PRO A 244 -6.90 19.44 -15.45
C PRO A 244 -7.27 17.97 -15.68
N GLN A 245 -8.55 17.72 -15.95
CA GLN A 245 -9.09 16.42 -16.31
C GLN A 245 -8.71 16.09 -17.76
N LEU A 246 -7.97 14.99 -17.96
CA LEU A 246 -7.74 14.42 -19.28
C LEU A 246 -9.04 13.73 -19.75
N ARG A 247 -9.83 14.42 -20.57
CA ARG A 247 -10.90 13.81 -21.37
C ARG A 247 -10.32 13.20 -22.64
N GLY A 248 -10.73 11.97 -22.94
CA GLY A 248 -10.66 11.39 -24.28
C GLY A 248 -9.50 10.41 -24.51
N LEU A 249 -9.59 9.22 -23.91
CA LEU A 249 -9.06 8.02 -24.59
C LEU A 249 -10.22 7.41 -25.37
N GLN A 250 -10.31 7.75 -26.66
CA GLN A 250 -11.16 7.01 -27.57
C GLN A 250 -10.59 5.60 -27.75
N ARG A 251 -11.46 4.60 -27.56
CA ARG A 251 -11.22 3.20 -27.89
C ARG A 251 -10.91 3.10 -29.38
N SER A 252 -9.67 2.79 -29.72
CA SER A 252 -9.35 2.17 -31.01
C SER A 252 -8.79 0.80 -30.71
N GLY A 253 -9.45 -0.23 -31.23
CA GLY A 253 -9.05 -1.62 -31.07
C GLY A 253 -7.64 -1.82 -31.64
N HIS A 254 -6.64 -1.76 -30.77
CA HIS A 254 -5.27 -2.05 -31.13
C HIS A 254 -5.05 -3.54 -30.92
N GLN A 255 -4.92 -4.28 -32.02
CA GLN A 255 -4.19 -5.55 -32.01
C GLN A 255 -2.84 -5.29 -31.34
N VAL A 256 -2.55 -6.05 -30.28
CA VAL A 256 -1.28 -5.98 -29.56
C VAL A 256 -0.18 -6.42 -30.52
N ARG A 257 0.51 -5.45 -31.13
CA ARG A 257 1.73 -5.69 -31.91
C ARG A 257 2.87 -6.08 -30.96
N GLU A 258 3.72 -7.00 -31.38
CA GLU A 258 4.94 -7.34 -30.66
C GLU A 258 5.83 -6.10 -30.50
N PHE A 259 6.34 -5.91 -29.29
CA PHE A 259 7.16 -4.77 -28.91
C PHE A 259 8.54 -4.85 -29.55
N ASP A 260 8.83 -3.94 -30.48
CA ASP A 260 10.15 -3.84 -31.11
C ASP A 260 11.02 -2.85 -30.32
N LYS A 261 11.96 -3.41 -29.55
CA LYS A 261 12.83 -2.66 -28.62
C LYS A 261 13.60 -1.52 -29.29
N ASP A 262 14.07 -1.71 -30.52
CA ASP A 262 14.95 -0.72 -31.16
C ASP A 262 14.15 0.40 -31.84
N ARG A 263 12.97 0.07 -32.39
CA ARG A 263 12.14 1.01 -33.15
C ARG A 263 11.24 1.88 -32.27
N ASP A 264 10.62 1.31 -31.24
CA ASP A 264 9.58 1.98 -30.46
C ASP A 264 10.16 2.88 -29.35
N LEU A 265 11.25 2.43 -28.72
CA LEU A 265 11.91 3.16 -27.63
C LEU A 265 12.89 4.22 -28.13
N GLY A 266 13.46 4.10 -29.34
CA GLY A 266 14.25 5.15 -29.99
C GLY A 266 13.46 6.44 -30.26
N SER A 267 12.11 6.37 -30.26
CA SER A 267 11.24 7.55 -30.33
C SER A 267 11.14 8.34 -29.02
N VAL A 268 11.48 7.72 -27.88
CA VAL A 268 11.39 8.34 -26.54
C VAL A 268 12.40 9.47 -26.40
N ALA A 269 13.62 9.27 -26.91
CA ALA A 269 14.66 10.29 -26.94
C ALA A 269 14.27 11.54 -27.76
N ARG A 270 13.41 11.40 -28.77
CA ARG A 270 13.01 12.50 -29.68
C ARG A 270 11.97 13.47 -29.10
N ARG A 271 11.39 13.18 -27.92
CA ARG A 271 10.32 14.02 -27.32
C ARG A 271 10.70 14.66 -25.97
N LEU A 272 11.88 14.39 -25.45
CA LEU A 272 12.34 15.00 -24.20
C LEU A 272 12.95 16.37 -24.49
N ASN A 273 12.64 17.36 -23.65
CA ASN A 273 13.37 18.62 -23.72
C ASN A 273 14.81 18.43 -23.21
N ARG A 274 15.65 19.45 -23.38
CA ARG A 274 17.07 19.38 -23.03
C ARG A 274 17.31 18.93 -21.58
N SER A 275 16.65 19.53 -20.59
CA SER A 275 16.88 19.20 -19.18
C SER A 275 16.40 17.79 -18.82
N GLN A 276 15.31 17.34 -19.42
CA GLN A 276 14.81 15.98 -19.26
C GLN A 276 15.74 14.95 -19.90
N GLY A 277 16.25 15.22 -21.10
CA GLY A 277 17.22 14.38 -21.79
C GLY A 277 18.54 14.28 -21.02
N GLU A 278 19.03 15.40 -20.47
CA GLU A 278 20.20 15.42 -19.59
C GLU A 278 19.97 14.60 -18.30
N ALA A 279 18.79 14.71 -17.68
CA ALA A 279 18.44 13.90 -16.51
C ALA A 279 18.42 12.39 -16.84
N VAL A 280 17.79 12.01 -17.96
CA VAL A 280 17.75 10.62 -18.44
C VAL A 280 19.16 10.09 -18.68
N ARG A 281 20.00 10.84 -19.40
CA ARG A 281 21.37 10.46 -19.68
C ARG A 281 22.19 10.29 -18.40
N LYS A 282 22.08 11.22 -17.44
CA LYS A 282 22.77 11.13 -16.15
C LYS A 282 22.40 9.86 -15.40
N VAL A 283 21.11 9.51 -15.34
CA VAL A 283 20.65 8.29 -14.65
C VAL A 283 21.15 7.02 -15.32
N ILE A 284 21.13 6.98 -16.66
CA ILE A 284 21.47 5.77 -17.41
C ILE A 284 22.99 5.57 -17.47
N ASP A 285 23.76 6.63 -17.68
CA ASP A 285 25.22 6.54 -17.92
C ASP A 285 26.06 6.78 -16.68
N GLY A 286 25.52 7.46 -15.67
CA GLY A 286 26.32 7.90 -14.54
C GLY A 286 26.65 6.80 -13.52
N GLY A 287 26.06 5.61 -13.62
CA GLY A 287 26.36 4.47 -12.75
C GLY A 287 26.04 4.70 -11.27
N GLN A 288 25.25 5.73 -10.94
CA GLN A 288 24.89 6.02 -9.56
C GLN A 288 23.90 5.00 -9.01
N GLN A 289 24.10 4.61 -7.75
CA GLN A 289 23.22 3.69 -7.04
C GLN A 289 21.90 4.36 -6.61
N LEU A 290 21.91 5.68 -6.45
CA LEU A 290 20.76 6.50 -6.11
C LEU A 290 20.83 7.82 -6.89
N THR A 291 19.72 8.22 -7.51
CA THR A 291 19.59 9.51 -8.19
C THR A 291 18.30 10.20 -7.75
N LEU A 292 18.40 11.48 -7.39
CA LEU A 292 17.25 12.32 -7.07
C LEU A 292 17.03 13.31 -8.22
N ILE A 293 15.83 13.31 -8.78
CA ILE A 293 15.43 14.26 -9.82
C ILE A 293 14.35 15.18 -9.27
N GLN A 294 14.68 16.46 -9.19
CA GLN A 294 13.72 17.49 -8.81
C GLN A 294 13.02 18.04 -10.04
N GLY A 295 11.69 18.11 -9.99
CA GLY A 295 10.88 18.71 -11.05
C GLY A 295 9.81 19.64 -10.48
N PRO A 296 9.91 20.96 -10.69
CA PRO A 296 8.83 21.90 -10.36
C PRO A 296 7.47 21.51 -10.96
N PRO A 297 6.34 22.07 -10.49
CA PRO A 297 5.03 21.83 -11.09
C PRO A 297 5.04 22.06 -12.61
N GLY A 298 4.38 21.20 -13.39
CA GLY A 298 4.30 21.33 -14.85
C GLY A 298 5.55 20.91 -15.66
N THR A 299 6.69 20.60 -15.04
CA THR A 299 7.96 20.31 -15.76
C THR A 299 8.08 18.92 -16.38
N GLY A 300 6.97 18.16 -16.44
CA GLY A 300 6.94 16.85 -17.08
C GLY A 300 7.65 15.74 -16.30
N LYS A 301 7.61 15.76 -14.96
CA LYS A 301 8.18 14.69 -14.10
C LYS A 301 7.83 13.28 -14.56
N THR A 302 6.55 13.03 -14.85
CA THR A 302 6.07 11.74 -15.34
C THR A 302 6.70 11.39 -16.69
N THR A 303 6.79 12.36 -17.61
CA THR A 303 7.45 12.18 -18.91
C THR A 303 8.93 11.82 -18.74
N THR A 304 9.64 12.49 -17.84
CA THR A 304 11.04 12.18 -17.51
C THR A 304 11.16 10.78 -16.92
N ALA A 305 10.30 10.41 -15.97
CA ALA A 305 10.30 9.08 -15.35
C ALA A 305 10.06 7.97 -16.38
N VAL A 306 9.10 8.14 -17.29
CA VAL A 306 8.88 7.21 -18.42
C VAL A 306 10.13 7.11 -19.29
N GLY A 307 10.78 8.23 -19.58
CA GLY A 307 12.05 8.26 -20.33
C GLY A 307 13.17 7.45 -19.67
N ILE A 308 13.31 7.60 -18.35
CA ILE A 308 14.29 6.85 -17.55
C ILE A 308 14.00 5.36 -17.59
N ILE A 309 12.76 4.95 -17.31
CA ILE A 309 12.35 3.54 -17.30
C ILE A 309 12.59 2.91 -18.68
N CYS A 310 12.20 3.60 -19.75
CA CYS A 310 12.47 3.16 -21.11
C CYS A 310 13.96 2.96 -21.37
N GLY A 311 14.80 3.91 -20.96
CA GLY A 311 16.24 3.80 -21.11
C GLY A 311 16.88 2.69 -20.28
N TRP A 312 16.39 2.44 -19.06
CA TRP A 312 16.81 1.28 -18.28
C TRP A 312 16.43 -0.05 -18.94
N LEU A 313 15.23 -0.17 -19.51
CA LEU A 313 14.80 -1.38 -20.24
C LEU A 313 15.62 -1.65 -21.50
N LEU A 314 16.18 -0.59 -22.12
CA LEU A 314 17.10 -0.71 -23.24
C LEU A 314 18.49 -1.18 -22.80
N LYS A 315 19.04 -0.54 -21.76
CA LYS A 315 20.42 -0.76 -21.35
C LYS A 315 20.62 -2.03 -20.51
N TYR A 316 19.63 -2.38 -19.70
CA TYR A 316 19.73 -3.46 -18.72
C TYR A 316 18.69 -4.55 -18.98
N ARG A 317 19.02 -5.80 -18.60
CA ARG A 317 18.05 -6.90 -18.57
C ARG A 317 17.48 -7.03 -17.16
N GLY A 318 16.17 -6.94 -17.03
CA GLY A 318 15.49 -7.11 -15.76
C GLY A 318 14.09 -6.50 -15.76
N ASN A 319 13.36 -6.77 -14.68
CA ASN A 319 12.07 -6.16 -14.42
C ASN A 319 12.27 -4.87 -13.61
N ILE A 320 11.48 -3.84 -13.89
CA ILE A 320 11.52 -2.57 -13.17
C ILE A 320 10.25 -2.44 -12.33
N LEU A 321 10.43 -2.21 -11.03
CA LEU A 321 9.36 -1.82 -10.13
C LEU A 321 9.21 -0.30 -10.16
N ALA A 322 8.13 0.20 -10.75
CA ALA A 322 7.77 1.62 -10.73
C ALA A 322 6.69 1.85 -9.68
N VAL A 323 6.94 2.80 -8.77
CA VAL A 323 6.01 3.16 -7.68
C VAL A 323 5.66 4.65 -7.72
N ALA A 324 4.44 4.98 -7.33
CA ALA A 324 4.01 6.35 -7.07
C ALA A 324 3.14 6.38 -5.81
N PHE A 325 3.08 7.55 -5.17
CA PHE A 325 2.31 7.73 -3.93
C PHE A 325 0.79 7.56 -4.13
N SER A 326 0.24 8.02 -5.26
CA SER A 326 -1.19 7.95 -5.55
C SER A 326 -1.52 6.99 -6.69
N ASN A 327 -2.74 6.43 -6.67
CA ASN A 327 -3.28 5.62 -7.76
C ASN A 327 -3.21 6.36 -9.09
N GLN A 328 -3.64 7.62 -9.12
CA GLN A 328 -3.55 8.46 -10.32
C GLN A 328 -2.10 8.59 -10.82
N GLY A 329 -1.12 8.71 -9.92
CA GLY A 329 0.30 8.73 -10.27
C GLY A 329 0.75 7.43 -10.95
N CYS A 330 0.33 6.28 -10.41
CA CYS A 330 0.60 4.97 -11.01
C CYS A 330 -0.07 4.82 -12.38
N ASN A 331 -1.33 5.25 -12.53
CA ASN A 331 -2.06 5.18 -13.79
C ASN A 331 -1.40 6.08 -14.85
N ASN A 332 -0.93 7.27 -14.47
CA ASN A 332 -0.19 8.15 -15.37
C ASN A 332 1.13 7.53 -15.85
N LEU A 333 1.85 6.83 -14.96
CA LEU A 333 3.07 6.10 -15.35
C LEU A 333 2.75 4.92 -16.27
N MET A 334 1.73 4.13 -15.93
CA MET A 334 1.28 2.99 -16.74
C MET A 334 0.89 3.45 -18.14
N ALA A 335 0.01 4.46 -18.26
CA ALA A 335 -0.43 4.98 -19.55
C ALA A 335 0.74 5.54 -20.37
N GLY A 336 1.67 6.24 -19.70
CA GLY A 336 2.89 6.74 -20.33
C GLY A 336 3.79 5.64 -20.88
N LEU A 337 3.94 4.53 -20.17
CA LEU A 337 4.75 3.37 -20.57
C LEU A 337 4.05 2.53 -21.65
N ALA A 338 2.75 2.28 -21.49
CA ALA A 338 1.94 1.54 -22.45
C ALA A 338 1.87 2.27 -23.81
N ALA A 339 1.77 3.60 -23.80
CA ALA A 339 1.87 4.41 -25.02
C ALA A 339 3.23 4.34 -25.71
N LYS A 340 4.26 3.80 -25.03
CA LYS A 340 5.58 3.51 -25.60
C LYS A 340 5.74 2.04 -25.99
N GLY A 341 4.69 1.21 -25.88
CA GLY A 341 4.72 -0.21 -26.18
C GLY A 341 5.30 -1.08 -25.06
N VAL A 342 5.70 -0.49 -23.93
CA VAL A 342 6.28 -1.25 -22.82
C VAL A 342 5.23 -2.20 -22.24
N LYS A 343 5.61 -3.46 -22.00
CA LYS A 343 4.77 -4.42 -21.27
C LYS A 343 4.69 -4.01 -19.80
N VAL A 344 3.54 -3.51 -19.38
CA VAL A 344 3.28 -3.07 -18.00
C VAL A 344 2.36 -4.06 -17.28
N ILE A 345 2.67 -4.29 -16.00
CA ILE A 345 1.82 -5.05 -15.07
C ILE A 345 1.51 -4.13 -13.88
N ARG A 346 0.22 -3.85 -13.65
CA ARG A 346 -0.29 -3.01 -12.55
C ARG A 346 -0.71 -3.89 -11.39
N VAL A 347 0.00 -3.75 -10.27
CA VAL A 347 -0.36 -4.39 -9.00
C VAL A 347 -1.36 -3.50 -8.24
N GLY A 348 -2.48 -4.08 -7.81
CA GLY A 348 -3.57 -3.38 -7.12
C GLY A 348 -4.93 -3.66 -7.78
N LYS A 349 -6.04 -3.24 -7.17
CA LYS A 349 -7.38 -3.46 -7.74
C LYS A 349 -7.64 -2.56 -8.95
N PRO A 350 -8.31 -3.07 -10.00
CA PRO A 350 -8.69 -2.29 -11.17
C PRO A 350 -9.68 -1.18 -10.84
N GLU A 351 -9.33 0.05 -11.24
CA GLU A 351 -10.29 1.16 -11.32
C GLU A 351 -11.05 1.09 -12.66
N LYS A 352 -12.24 1.70 -12.73
CA LYS A 352 -13.07 1.67 -13.95
C LYS A 352 -12.28 2.20 -15.15
N GLY A 353 -11.96 1.32 -16.10
CA GLY A 353 -11.32 1.66 -17.38
C GLY A 353 -9.86 1.24 -17.53
N ASP A 354 -9.23 0.66 -16.50
CA ASP A 354 -7.79 0.28 -16.54
C ASP A 354 -7.54 -1.25 -16.54
N SER A 355 -8.62 -2.01 -16.74
CA SER A 355 -8.75 -3.45 -16.54
C SER A 355 -7.60 -4.31 -17.13
N ASP A 356 -7.10 -3.95 -18.32
CA ASP A 356 -6.22 -4.81 -19.12
C ASP A 356 -4.78 -4.90 -18.58
N TYR A 357 -4.39 -3.97 -17.70
CA TYR A 357 -3.05 -3.92 -17.13
C TYR A 357 -2.95 -4.55 -15.74
N HIS A 358 -4.08 -4.88 -15.09
CA HIS A 358 -4.07 -5.38 -13.72
C HIS A 358 -3.65 -6.84 -13.62
N VAL A 359 -2.81 -7.15 -12.63
CA VAL A 359 -2.33 -8.51 -12.34
C VAL A 359 -3.49 -9.50 -12.27
N ASP A 360 -4.51 -9.19 -11.47
CA ASP A 360 -5.64 -10.10 -11.23
C ASP A 360 -6.35 -10.47 -12.53
N GLN A 361 -6.52 -9.51 -13.44
CA GLN A 361 -7.18 -9.74 -14.71
C GLN A 361 -6.28 -10.39 -15.76
N GLN A 362 -4.99 -10.07 -15.77
CA GLN A 362 -4.01 -10.78 -16.60
C GLN A 362 -3.85 -12.24 -16.15
N ILE A 363 -3.98 -12.52 -14.86
CA ILE A 363 -4.05 -13.87 -14.30
C ILE A 363 -5.35 -14.55 -14.74
N GLU A 364 -6.51 -13.89 -14.61
CA GLU A 364 -7.81 -14.47 -15.03
C GLU A 364 -7.91 -14.77 -16.53
N THR A 365 -7.28 -13.94 -17.35
CA THR A 365 -7.22 -14.11 -18.81
C THR A 365 -6.08 -15.02 -19.26
N ASN A 366 -5.19 -15.44 -18.35
CA ASN A 366 -4.10 -16.35 -18.66
C ASN A 366 -4.64 -17.76 -18.97
N PRO A 367 -4.39 -18.32 -20.17
CA PRO A 367 -4.85 -19.65 -20.54
C PRO A 367 -4.41 -20.74 -19.56
N MET A 368 -3.22 -20.62 -18.96
CA MET A 368 -2.72 -21.59 -17.97
C MET A 368 -3.48 -21.52 -16.64
N GLU A 369 -3.88 -20.32 -16.21
CA GLU A 369 -4.67 -20.17 -14.99
C GLU A 369 -6.11 -20.68 -15.21
N GLN A 370 -6.67 -20.44 -16.39
CA GLN A 370 -7.97 -21.01 -16.77
C GLN A 370 -7.92 -22.55 -16.78
N GLN A 371 -6.85 -23.13 -17.31
CA GLN A 371 -6.58 -24.57 -17.28
C GLN A 371 -6.47 -25.07 -15.83
N ARG A 372 -5.70 -24.38 -14.98
CA ARG A 372 -5.53 -24.72 -13.55
C ARG A 372 -6.85 -24.69 -12.79
N ARG A 373 -7.70 -23.70 -13.05
CA ARG A 373 -9.04 -23.58 -12.44
C ARG A 373 -9.95 -24.73 -12.85
N LYS A 374 -9.96 -25.12 -14.14
CA LYS A 374 -10.72 -26.29 -14.61
C LYS A 374 -10.27 -27.57 -13.92
N LEU A 375 -8.96 -27.82 -13.85
CA LEU A 375 -8.39 -28.98 -13.18
C LEU A 375 -8.75 -29.01 -11.68
N ASN A 376 -8.69 -27.86 -10.99
CA ASN A 376 -9.08 -27.78 -9.58
C ASN A 376 -10.58 -28.01 -9.37
N GLN A 377 -11.44 -27.56 -10.29
CA GLN A 377 -12.88 -27.85 -10.25
C GLN A 377 -13.13 -29.35 -10.43
N GLU A 378 -12.50 -29.98 -11.42
CA GLU A 378 -12.58 -31.43 -11.64
C GLU A 378 -12.11 -32.22 -10.42
N LEU A 379 -10.99 -31.80 -9.80
CA LEU A 379 -10.46 -32.41 -8.58
C LEU A 379 -11.46 -32.34 -7.42
N ASN A 380 -12.06 -31.17 -7.19
CA ASN A 380 -13.06 -30.96 -6.15
C ASN A 380 -14.33 -31.79 -6.40
N ASP A 381 -14.78 -31.91 -7.65
CA ASP A 381 -15.95 -32.70 -8.02
C ASP A 381 -15.70 -34.20 -7.85
N LEU A 382 -14.48 -34.67 -8.16
CA LEU A 382 -14.06 -36.06 -7.90
C LEU A 382 -13.96 -36.36 -6.41
N GLN A 383 -13.43 -35.43 -5.61
CA GLN A 383 -13.39 -35.57 -4.15
C GLN A 383 -14.80 -35.67 -3.55
N ARG A 384 -15.73 -34.80 -3.99
CA ARG A 384 -17.14 -34.85 -3.58
C ARG A 384 -17.82 -36.15 -3.99
N LYS A 385 -17.53 -36.67 -5.19
CA LYS A 385 -18.04 -37.99 -5.61
C LYS A 385 -17.50 -39.09 -4.69
N ARG A 386 -16.20 -39.09 -4.39
CA ARG A 386 -15.57 -40.08 -3.50
C ARG A 386 -16.15 -40.05 -2.08
N GLU A 387 -16.43 -38.87 -1.55
CA GLU A 387 -17.07 -38.70 -0.24
C GLU A 387 -18.51 -39.23 -0.23
N ARG A 388 -19.27 -39.00 -1.32
CA ARG A 388 -20.61 -39.56 -1.48
C ARG A 388 -20.59 -41.09 -1.54
N THR A 389 -19.64 -41.68 -2.27
CA THR A 389 -19.49 -43.14 -2.35
C THR A 389 -19.07 -43.76 -1.02
N ARG A 390 -18.27 -43.06 -0.19
CA ARG A 390 -17.87 -43.51 1.15
C ARG A 390 -18.94 -43.35 2.23
N GLY A 391 -19.90 -42.45 2.05
CA GLY A 391 -21.03 -42.27 2.97
C GLY A 391 -22.25 -43.13 2.64
N SER A 392 -22.15 -44.01 1.63
CA SER A 392 -23.20 -44.96 1.23
C SER A 392 -22.81 -46.43 1.43
N GLU A 393 -21.67 -46.67 2.07
CA GLU A 393 -21.32 -47.90 2.81
C GLU A 393 -21.58 -47.65 4.31
#